data_AF-A0A2I7L1A6-F1
#
_entry.id   AF-A0A2I7L1A6-F1
#
_cell.length_a   1.000
_cell.length_b   1.000
_cell.length_c   1.000
_cell.angle_alpha   90.00
_cell.angle_beta   90.00
_cell.angle_gamma   90.00
#
_symmetry.space_group_name_H-M   'P 1'
#
loop_
_entity.id
_entity.type
_entity.pdbx_description
1 polymer ?
#
loop_
_entity_poly.entity_id
_entity_poly.type
_entity_poly.pdbx_seq_one_letter_code
_entity_poly.pdbx_strand_id
1 'polypeptide(L)'
;MAQVQRARPHMFDVTPEEISRLVCCFYARIRVDNVLGPVFSAAIEDWPAHEAKILAFWRGAILREPGYEGNPMQVHLSNSEILPEHFPRWLELFRDTANRELKPETAAAFASLADRIGNGLSYGIENFRKPEGAPPVLA
;
A
#
# COMPACT_ATOMS: atom_id res chain seq x y z
N MET A 1 -38.99 -7.86 6.74
CA MET A 1 -38.44 -6.50 6.55
C MET A 1 -36.93 -6.65 6.41
N ALA A 2 -36.43 -6.80 5.19
CA ALA A 2 -34.98 -6.83 4.95
C ALA A 2 -34.44 -5.40 5.07
N GLN A 3 -33.59 -5.15 6.07
CA GLN A 3 -32.84 -3.90 6.14
C GLN A 3 -31.97 -3.81 4.88
N VAL A 4 -32.23 -2.82 4.04
CA VAL A 4 -31.29 -2.40 3.00
C VAL A 4 -30.05 -1.88 3.74
N GLN A 5 -29.03 -2.72 3.83
CA GLN A 5 -27.71 -2.33 4.31
C GLN A 5 -27.27 -1.17 3.40
N ARG A 6 -27.26 0.07 3.91
CA ARG A 6 -26.70 1.19 3.15
C ARG A 6 -25.23 0.86 2.91
N ALA A 7 -24.88 0.55 1.66
CA ALA A 7 -23.50 0.38 1.25
C ALA A 7 -22.73 1.63 1.70
N ARG A 8 -21.64 1.45 2.45
CA ARG A 8 -20.78 2.58 2.81
C ARG A 8 -20.23 3.14 1.50
N PRO A 9 -20.29 4.46 1.28
CA PRO A 9 -19.73 5.05 0.06
C PRO A 9 -18.25 4.72 -0.05
N HIS A 10 -17.77 4.58 -1.29
CA HIS A 10 -16.35 4.46 -1.58
C HIS A 10 -15.59 5.64 -0.97
N MET A 11 -14.30 5.46 -0.68
CA MET A 11 -13.48 6.57 -0.17
C MET A 11 -13.35 7.71 -1.18
N PHE A 12 -13.32 7.38 -2.48
CA PHE A 12 -13.30 8.30 -3.62
C PHE A 12 -13.71 7.54 -4.90
N ASP A 13 -13.98 8.27 -5.98
CA ASP A 13 -14.40 7.69 -7.26
C ASP A 13 -13.22 7.08 -8.01
N VAL A 14 -13.21 5.75 -8.11
CA VAL A 14 -12.24 4.92 -8.84
C VAL A 14 -12.86 3.55 -9.14
N THR A 15 -12.54 2.94 -10.28
CA THR A 15 -13.04 1.59 -10.63
C THR A 15 -12.06 0.47 -10.23
N PRO A 16 -12.53 -0.79 -10.08
CA PRO A 16 -11.64 -1.93 -9.87
C PRO A 16 -10.56 -2.08 -10.96
N GLU A 17 -10.90 -1.77 -12.21
CA GLU A 17 -9.98 -1.85 -13.36
C GLU A 17 -8.89 -0.79 -13.28
N GLU A 18 -9.24 0.43 -12.85
CA GLU A 18 -8.28 1.51 -12.60
C GLU A 18 -7.31 1.14 -11.47
N ILE A 19 -7.80 0.55 -10.37
CA ILE A 19 -6.95 0.05 -9.28
C ILE A 19 -6.03 -1.06 -9.81
N SER A 20 -6.57 -2.01 -10.57
CA SER A 20 -5.80 -3.12 -11.15
C SER A 20 -4.67 -2.63 -12.05
N ARG A 21 -4.98 -1.68 -12.94
CA ARG A 21 -4.00 -1.06 -13.83
C ARG A 21 -2.91 -0.33 -13.06
N LEU A 22 -3.29 0.49 -12.07
CA LEU A 22 -2.33 1.18 -11.21
C LEU A 22 -1.41 0.19 -10.49
N VAL A 23 -1.95 -0.85 -9.86
CA VAL A 23 -1.17 -1.87 -9.12
C VAL A 23 -0.18 -2.58 -10.05
N CYS A 24 -0.64 -3.04 -11.22
CA CYS A 24 0.21 -3.68 -12.22
C CYS A 24 1.36 -2.76 -12.67
N CYS A 25 1.05 -1.51 -13.06
CA CYS A 25 2.05 -0.53 -13.47
C CYS A 25 3.02 -0.18 -12.34
N PHE A 26 2.53 -0.09 -11.10
CA PHE A 26 3.34 0.21 -9.93
C PHE A 26 4.35 -0.91 -9.67
N TYR A 27 3.91 -2.17 -9.66
CA TYR A 27 4.81 -3.30 -9.43
C TYR A 27 5.77 -3.54 -10.59
N ALA A 28 5.37 -3.26 -11.83
CA ALA A 28 6.31 -3.26 -12.96
C ALA A 28 7.48 -2.27 -12.73
N ARG A 29 7.20 -1.10 -12.13
CA ARG A 29 8.25 -0.12 -11.75
C ARG A 29 9.06 -0.57 -10.54
N ILE A 30 8.44 -1.15 -9.52
CA ILE A 30 9.13 -1.68 -8.33
C ILE A 30 10.17 -2.73 -8.73
N ARG A 31 9.82 -3.66 -9.62
CA ARG A 31 10.72 -4.76 -10.04
C ARG A 31 12.03 -4.27 -10.67
N VAL A 32 12.04 -3.09 -11.27
CA VAL A 32 13.22 -2.52 -11.94
C VAL A 32 13.86 -1.38 -11.16
N ASP A 33 13.30 -1.01 -10.00
CA ASP A 33 13.88 0.00 -9.13
C ASP A 33 15.13 -0.54 -8.44
N ASN A 34 16.19 0.26 -8.40
CA ASN A 34 17.49 -0.17 -7.89
C ASN A 34 17.54 -0.31 -6.36
N VAL A 35 16.63 0.33 -5.63
CA VAL A 35 16.54 0.24 -4.17
C VAL A 35 15.48 -0.79 -3.78
N LEU A 36 14.27 -0.65 -4.32
CA LEU A 36 13.13 -1.46 -3.92
C LEU A 36 13.09 -2.82 -4.62
N GLY A 37 13.60 -2.93 -5.85
CA GLY A 37 13.61 -4.18 -6.60
C GLY A 37 14.24 -5.32 -5.80
N PRO A 38 15.48 -5.18 -5.28
CA PRO A 38 16.11 -6.21 -4.46
C PRO A 38 15.32 -6.59 -3.20
N VAL A 39 14.74 -5.61 -2.50
CA VAL A 39 13.96 -5.82 -1.26
C VAL A 39 12.70 -6.65 -1.56
N PHE A 40 11.98 -6.30 -2.62
CA PHE A 40 10.77 -7.03 -3.01
C PHE A 40 11.10 -8.41 -3.59
N SER A 41 12.12 -8.52 -4.44
CA SER A 41 12.56 -9.80 -5.02
C SER A 41 13.07 -10.80 -3.98
N ALA A 42 13.65 -10.34 -2.88
CA ALA A 42 14.04 -11.20 -1.76
C ALA A 42 12.82 -11.73 -0.96
N ALA A 43 11.70 -11.00 -0.97
CA ALA A 43 10.51 -11.32 -0.18
C ALA A 43 9.39 -11.98 -0.98
N ILE A 44 9.41 -11.90 -2.32
CA ILE A 44 8.31 -12.32 -3.19
C ILE A 44 8.82 -13.37 -4.19
N GLU A 45 8.31 -14.58 -4.03
CA GLU A 45 8.54 -15.68 -4.98
C GLU A 45 7.46 -15.68 -6.07
N ASP A 46 6.19 -15.62 -5.68
CA ASP A 46 5.02 -15.58 -6.58
C ASP A 46 4.51 -14.16 -6.74
N TRP A 47 4.96 -13.50 -7.82
CA TRP A 47 4.58 -12.15 -8.15
C TRP A 47 3.08 -11.98 -8.50
N PRO A 48 2.48 -12.80 -9.39
CA PRO A 48 1.04 -12.77 -9.62
C PRO A 48 0.21 -12.87 -8.33
N ALA A 49 0.57 -13.77 -7.42
CA ALA A 49 -0.15 -13.92 -6.15
C ALA A 49 0.03 -12.68 -5.25
N HIS A 50 1.23 -12.10 -5.21
CA HIS A 50 1.48 -10.86 -4.46
C HIS A 50 0.64 -9.70 -5.00
N GLU A 51 0.64 -9.47 -6.31
CA GLU A 51 -0.13 -8.38 -6.93
C GLU A 51 -1.64 -8.57 -6.72
N ALA A 52 -2.15 -9.80 -6.83
CA ALA A 52 -3.55 -10.12 -6.54
C ALA A 52 -3.93 -9.80 -5.08
N LYS A 53 -3.06 -10.11 -4.12
CA LYS A 53 -3.25 -9.78 -2.70
C LYS A 53 -3.30 -8.28 -2.46
N ILE A 54 -2.45 -7.51 -3.14
CA ILE A 54 -2.37 -6.04 -2.98
C ILE A 54 -3.52 -5.34 -3.70
N LEU A 55 -3.98 -5.89 -4.83
CA LEU A 55 -5.22 -5.47 -5.48
C LEU A 55 -6.42 -5.66 -4.53
N ALA A 56 -6.53 -6.83 -3.88
CA ALA A 56 -7.59 -7.08 -2.90
C ALA A 56 -7.52 -6.11 -1.71
N PHE A 57 -6.31 -5.79 -1.23
CA PHE A 57 -6.10 -4.78 -0.19
C PHE A 57 -6.69 -3.42 -0.59
N TRP A 58 -6.34 -2.91 -1.77
CA TRP A 58 -6.81 -1.60 -2.22
C TRP A 58 -8.30 -1.56 -2.50
N ARG A 59 -8.86 -2.60 -3.12
CA ARG A 59 -10.31 -2.74 -3.33
C ARG A 59 -11.07 -2.76 -2.00
N GLY A 60 -10.56 -3.46 -0.99
CA GLY A 60 -11.15 -3.43 0.35
C GLY A 60 -11.02 -2.08 1.06
N ALA A 61 -9.87 -1.42 0.94
CA ALA A 61 -9.63 -0.12 1.56
C ALA A 61 -10.51 0.98 0.96
N ILE A 62 -10.65 1.02 -0.36
CA ILE A 62 -11.29 2.11 -1.09
C ILE A 62 -12.76 1.80 -1.42
N LEU A 63 -13.03 0.64 -2.01
CA LEU A 63 -14.35 0.23 -2.51
C LEU A 63 -15.17 -0.54 -1.47
N ARG A 64 -14.56 -0.91 -0.33
CA ARG A 64 -15.18 -1.70 0.75
C ARG A 64 -15.55 -3.12 0.33
N GLU A 65 -14.87 -3.64 -0.68
CA GLU A 65 -15.06 -5.01 -1.13
C GLU A 65 -14.36 -6.01 -0.19
N PRO A 66 -14.93 -7.19 0.02
CA PRO A 66 -14.24 -8.27 0.74
C PRO A 66 -13.09 -8.85 -0.10
N GLY A 67 -12.14 -9.52 0.55
CA GLY A 67 -11.11 -10.32 -0.14
C GLY A 67 -9.69 -10.16 0.39
N TYR A 68 -9.41 -9.15 1.22
CA TYR A 68 -8.13 -9.02 1.91
C TYR A 68 -8.27 -9.43 3.39
N GLU A 69 -7.52 -10.44 3.80
CA GLU A 69 -7.58 -11.02 5.16
C GLU A 69 -6.27 -10.82 5.96
N GLY A 70 -5.37 -9.95 5.48
CA GLY A 70 -4.06 -9.74 6.08
C GLY A 70 -3.99 -8.65 7.15
N ASN A 71 -2.89 -8.63 7.90
CA ASN A 71 -2.48 -7.50 8.72
C ASN A 71 -1.23 -6.86 8.10
N PRO A 72 -1.34 -5.72 7.40
CA PRO A 72 -0.20 -5.09 6.74
C PRO A 72 0.95 -4.82 7.71
N MET A 73 0.68 -4.26 8.89
CA MET A 73 1.73 -3.93 9.87
C MET A 73 2.51 -5.17 10.29
N GLN A 74 1.81 -6.26 10.64
CA GLN A 74 2.47 -7.49 11.04
C GLN A 74 3.40 -8.04 9.95
N VAL A 75 2.96 -8.02 8.68
CA VAL A 75 3.78 -8.49 7.55
C VAL A 75 5.07 -7.67 7.41
N HIS A 76 5.00 -6.34 7.56
CA HIS A 76 6.18 -5.48 7.42
C HIS A 76 7.10 -5.59 8.64
N LEU A 77 6.56 -5.80 9.85
CA LEU A 77 7.36 -6.03 11.05
C LEU A 77 8.11 -7.37 10.99
N SER A 78 7.46 -8.43 10.50
CA SER A 78 8.03 -9.78 10.39
C SER A 78 9.18 -9.90 9.38
N ASN A 79 9.41 -8.89 8.53
CA ASN A 79 10.51 -8.89 7.57
C ASN A 79 11.53 -7.79 7.95
N SER A 80 12.68 -8.20 8.48
CA SER A 80 13.76 -7.30 8.91
C SER A 80 14.35 -6.48 7.77
N GLU A 81 14.30 -6.97 6.53
CA GLU A 81 14.83 -6.28 5.34
C GLU A 81 13.96 -5.10 4.91
N ILE A 82 12.71 -5.01 5.40
CA ILE A 82 11.86 -3.84 5.15
C ILE A 82 12.21 -2.76 6.16
N LEU A 83 12.87 -1.69 5.70
CA LEU A 83 13.33 -0.60 6.54
C LEU A 83 12.47 0.68 6.32
N PRO A 84 12.36 1.56 7.34
CA PRO A 84 11.69 2.86 7.20
C PRO A 84 12.16 3.68 6.00
N GLU A 85 13.44 3.61 5.64
CA GLU A 85 14.06 4.36 4.55
C GLU A 85 13.55 3.93 3.15
N HIS A 86 12.91 2.77 3.05
CA HIS A 86 12.30 2.31 1.80
C HIS A 86 10.97 3.02 1.49
N PHE A 87 10.25 3.49 2.51
CA PHE A 87 8.90 4.05 2.35
C PHE A 87 8.87 5.35 1.53
N PRO A 88 9.78 6.32 1.71
CA PRO A 88 9.80 7.52 0.87
C PRO A 88 9.89 7.20 -0.62
N ARG A 89 10.76 6.27 -1.01
CA ARG A 89 10.92 5.84 -2.41
C ARG A 89 9.67 5.10 -2.92
N TRP A 90 9.09 4.25 -2.09
CA TRP A 90 7.87 3.52 -2.42
C TRP A 90 6.71 4.49 -2.67
N LEU A 91 6.55 5.51 -1.82
CA LEU A 91 5.51 6.53 -1.92
C LEU A 91 5.70 7.45 -3.12
N GLU A 92 6.94 7.82 -3.44
CA GLU A 92 7.28 8.57 -4.65
C GLU A 92 6.85 7.81 -5.91
N LEU A 93 7.29 6.55 -6.05
CA LEU A 93 6.92 5.70 -7.19
C LEU A 93 5.41 5.48 -7.29
N PHE A 94 4.73 5.33 -6.15
CA PHE A 94 3.29 5.14 -6.10
C PHE A 94 2.57 6.39 -6.58
N ARG A 95 2.92 7.58 -6.06
CA ARG A 95 2.36 8.86 -6.48
C ARG A 95 2.56 9.11 -7.96
N ASP A 96 3.77 8.88 -8.47
CA ASP A 96 4.06 9.02 -9.89
C ASP A 96 3.23 8.08 -10.76
N THR A 97 2.99 6.86 -10.29
CA THR A 97 2.18 5.88 -11.03
C THR A 97 0.71 6.31 -11.01
N ALA A 98 0.19 6.74 -9.86
CA ALA A 98 -1.17 7.26 -9.76
C ALA A 98 -1.41 8.44 -10.71
N ASN A 99 -0.47 9.38 -10.78
CA ASN A 99 -0.56 10.54 -11.68
C ASN A 99 -0.52 10.18 -13.18
N ARG A 100 0.06 9.02 -13.54
CA ARG A 100 0.11 8.54 -14.92
C ARG A 100 -1.13 7.74 -15.32
N GLU A 101 -1.67 6.96 -14.40
CA GLU A 101 -2.72 6.00 -14.71
C GLU A 101 -4.14 6.51 -14.40
N LEU A 102 -4.28 7.54 -13.55
CA LEU A 102 -5.57 8.04 -13.08
C LEU A 102 -5.79 9.52 -13.41
N LYS A 103 -7.04 9.96 -13.33
CA LYS A 103 -7.38 11.39 -13.40
C LYS A 103 -6.79 12.15 -12.21
N PRO A 104 -6.43 13.44 -12.34
CA PRO A 104 -5.72 14.19 -11.30
C PRO A 104 -6.38 14.13 -9.92
N GLU A 105 -7.70 14.27 -9.84
CA GLU A 105 -8.46 14.21 -8.59
C GLU A 105 -8.36 12.84 -7.90
N THR A 106 -8.51 11.76 -8.66
CA THR A 106 -8.42 10.39 -8.15
C THR A 106 -6.98 10.04 -7.79
N ALA A 107 -6.01 10.46 -8.61
CA ALA A 107 -4.58 10.28 -8.34
C ALA A 107 -4.16 10.93 -7.02
N ALA A 108 -4.59 12.18 -6.80
CA ALA A 108 -4.30 12.91 -5.56
C ALA A 108 -4.93 12.23 -4.34
N ALA A 109 -6.19 11.78 -4.45
CA ALA A 109 -6.88 11.08 -3.37
C ALA A 109 -6.21 9.73 -3.03
N PHE A 110 -5.82 8.95 -4.04
CA PHE A 110 -5.15 7.67 -3.86
C PHE A 110 -3.74 7.87 -3.28
N ALA A 111 -2.95 8.80 -3.82
CA ALA A 111 -1.64 9.13 -3.26
C ALA A 111 -1.74 9.56 -1.79
N SER A 112 -2.71 10.39 -1.43
CA SER A 112 -2.93 10.82 -0.04
C SER A 112 -3.28 9.66 0.89
N LEU A 113 -4.07 8.70 0.40
CA LEU A 113 -4.39 7.48 1.14
C LEU A 113 -3.13 6.61 1.32
N ALA A 114 -2.33 6.45 0.27
CA ALA A 114 -1.08 5.72 0.30
C ALA A 114 -0.06 6.35 1.26
N ASP A 115 0.09 7.68 1.26
CA ASP A 115 0.93 8.42 2.21
C ASP A 115 0.53 8.11 3.64
N ARG A 116 -0.76 8.21 3.96
CA ARG A 116 -1.26 7.98 5.32
C ARG A 116 -0.96 6.55 5.80
N ILE A 117 -1.16 5.55 4.94
CA ILE A 117 -0.92 4.15 5.28
C ILE A 117 0.59 3.86 5.34
N GLY A 118 1.35 4.30 4.34
CA GLY A 118 2.79 4.08 4.22
C GLY A 118 3.56 4.74 5.37
N ASN A 119 3.25 6.00 5.69
CA ASN A 119 3.86 6.68 6.84
C ASN A 119 3.49 5.96 8.15
N GLY A 120 2.24 5.55 8.33
CA GLY A 120 1.82 4.77 9.50
C GLY A 120 2.58 3.45 9.65
N LEU A 121 2.83 2.74 8.54
CA LEU A 121 3.65 1.52 8.52
C LEU A 121 5.11 1.82 8.87
N SER A 122 5.71 2.83 8.24
CA SER A 122 7.08 3.26 8.51
C SER A 122 7.30 3.60 9.99
N TYR A 123 6.42 4.45 10.55
CA TYR A 123 6.48 4.83 11.96
C TYR A 123 6.27 3.65 12.90
N GLY A 124 5.38 2.71 12.56
CA GLY A 124 5.17 1.51 13.38
C GLY A 124 6.40 0.59 13.39
N ILE A 125 7.07 0.43 12.24
CA ILE A 125 8.32 -0.34 12.14
C ILE A 125 9.42 0.30 12.97
N GLU A 126 9.62 1.60 12.81
CA GLU A 126 10.64 2.34 13.54
C GLU A 126 10.41 2.26 15.06
N ASN A 127 9.19 2.51 15.52
CA ASN A 127 8.86 2.44 16.95
C ASN A 127 8.98 1.03 17.53
N PHE A 128 8.63 -0.01 16.77
CA PHE A 128 8.72 -1.39 17.25
C PHE A 128 10.18 -1.88 17.35
N ARG A 129 11.07 -1.39 16.49
CA ARG A 129 12.48 -1.82 16.43
C ARG A 129 13.41 -0.98 17.29
N LYS A 130 12.90 0.08 17.93
CA LYS A 130 13.69 0.90 18.85
C LYS A 130 14.16 0.09 20.07
N PRO A 131 15.35 0.40 20.60
CA PRO A 131 15.79 -0.12 21.89
C PRO A 131 14.82 0.25 23.01
N GLU A 132 14.69 -0.64 24.01
CA GLU A 132 13.86 -0.39 25.19
C GLU A 132 14.29 0.90 25.90
N GLY A 133 13.34 1.79 26.19
CA GLY A 133 13.59 3.08 26.84
C GLY A 133 13.90 4.26 25.91
N ALA A 134 14.02 4.05 24.60
CA ALA A 134 14.11 5.16 23.65
C ALA A 134 12.76 5.91 23.56
N PRO A 135 12.75 7.26 23.47
CA PRO A 135 11.51 8.01 23.31
C PRO A 135 10.81 7.61 22.00
N PRO A 136 9.46 7.58 21.95
CA PRO A 136 8.71 7.24 20.74
C PRO A 136 9.00 8.26 19.63
N VAL A 137 9.05 7.80 18.37
CA VAL A 137 8.96 8.72 17.22
C VAL A 137 7.52 9.16 17.11
N LEU A 138 7.31 10.48 17.10
CA LEU A 138 6.02 11.10 16.88
C LEU A 138 5.85 11.37 15.39
N ALA A 139 4.64 11.09 14.88
CA ALA A 139 4.28 11.23 13.47
C ALA A 139 4.05 12.68 13.03
#